data_AF-A0A3R6RE18-F1
#
_entry.id   AF-A0A3R6RE18-F1
#
_cell.length_a   1.000
_cell.length_b   1.000
_cell.length_c   1.000
_cell.angle_alpha   90.00
_cell.angle_beta   90.00
_cell.angle_gamma   90.00
#
_symmetry.space_group_name_H-M   'P 1'
#
loop_
_entity.id
_entity.type
_entity.pdbx_description
1 polymer ?
#
loop_
_entity_poly.entity_id
_entity_poly.type
_entity_poly.pdbx_seq_one_letter_code
_entity_poly.pdbx_strand_id
1 'polypeptide(L)'
;MFDGWDTLLIGNRYNWSQWMQSFKAKMKEAEQAEVNYNILNNFISFLIMAGSIIPIIFVTVKMILNNLNSVGMLTAILVTLPRQVSNIQYLSIVIEYLTELVGIKEKINNINDALKKVEHPEKYYGTIEWNNISFSICGREYIFCNLEECMNFLVECVNNGESGRVVIKGKNGSGKTTLLMLIKEYFGNDAYLFPNHTRLYFEKSDVKEYSTGQRFKANIEELIKNNIQSQVKLFLFDEWNANLDIHNQAAVSEYIDQLAATLMVVEVRNREL
;
A
#
# COMPACT_ATOMS: atom_id res chain seq x y z
N MET A 1 5.52 -4.86 -4.41
CA MET A 1 5.05 -3.96 -3.34
C MET A 1 4.29 -2.74 -3.89
N PHE A 2 4.45 -2.38 -5.18
CA PHE A 2 3.65 -1.32 -5.82
C PHE A 2 2.20 -1.74 -6.15
N ASP A 3 1.94 -3.04 -6.31
CA ASP A 3 0.58 -3.56 -6.44
C ASP A 3 -0.08 -3.55 -5.05
N GLY A 4 -1.00 -2.62 -4.82
CA GLY A 4 -1.75 -2.52 -3.55
C GLY A 4 -2.01 -1.10 -3.05
N TRP A 5 -1.37 -0.06 -3.60
CA TRP A 5 -1.69 1.33 -3.22
C TRP A 5 -3.15 1.68 -3.47
N ASP A 6 -3.69 1.21 -4.59
CA ASP A 6 -5.10 1.38 -4.93
C ASP A 6 -6.04 0.74 -3.90
N THR A 7 -5.60 -0.34 -3.24
CA THR A 7 -6.35 -0.98 -2.15
C THR A 7 -6.48 -0.05 -0.95
N LEU A 8 -5.43 0.72 -0.66
CA LEU A 8 -5.43 1.70 0.43
C LEU A 8 -6.38 2.86 0.12
N LEU A 9 -6.38 3.33 -1.14
CA LEU A 9 -7.19 4.47 -1.57
C LEU A 9 -8.69 4.13 -1.68
N ILE A 10 -9.03 2.94 -2.16
CA ILE A 10 -10.43 2.51 -2.35
C ILE A 10 -11.09 2.12 -1.02
N GLY A 11 -10.31 1.63 -0.06
CA GLY A 11 -10.80 1.32 1.29
C GLY A 11 -11.76 0.13 1.33
N ASN A 12 -11.60 -0.86 0.44
CA ASN A 12 -12.31 -2.13 0.59
C ASN A 12 -11.71 -2.89 1.78
N ARG A 13 -12.53 -3.13 2.82
CA ARG A 13 -12.09 -3.78 4.07
C ARG A 13 -11.41 -5.13 3.84
N TYR A 14 -11.96 -5.95 2.94
CA TYR A 14 -11.40 -7.26 2.61
C TYR A 14 -9.98 -7.13 2.05
N ASN A 15 -9.80 -6.39 0.95
CA ASN A 15 -8.49 -6.23 0.31
C ASN A 15 -7.49 -5.57 1.25
N TRP A 16 -7.91 -4.58 2.04
CA TRP A 16 -7.05 -3.95 3.06
C TRP A 16 -6.55 -4.96 4.08
N SER A 17 -7.43 -5.83 4.60
CA SER A 17 -7.04 -6.83 5.59
C SER A 17 -6.00 -7.82 5.03
N GLN A 18 -6.18 -8.26 3.79
CA GLN A 18 -5.26 -9.16 3.09
C GLN A 18 -3.92 -8.48 2.82
N TRP A 19 -3.96 -7.26 2.28
CA TRP A 19 -2.75 -6.48 2.01
C TRP A 19 -1.97 -6.21 3.30
N MET A 20 -2.65 -5.82 4.38
CA MET A 20 -2.02 -5.57 5.68
C MET A 20 -1.39 -6.83 6.28
N GLN A 21 -2.02 -8.00 6.12
CA GLN A 21 -1.44 -9.27 6.57
C GLN A 21 -0.16 -9.60 5.81
N SER A 22 -0.19 -9.51 4.47
CA SER A 22 0.98 -9.73 3.62
C SER A 22 2.09 -8.70 3.87
N PHE A 23 1.72 -7.43 4.09
CA PHE A 23 2.65 -6.37 4.41
C PHE A 23 3.35 -6.64 5.76
N LYS A 24 2.59 -7.00 6.80
CA LYS A 24 3.16 -7.35 8.11
C LYS A 24 4.11 -8.55 8.03
N ALA A 25 3.79 -9.57 7.23
CA ALA A 25 4.68 -10.71 7.02
C ALA A 25 6.01 -10.27 6.38
N LYS A 26 5.95 -9.50 5.28
CA LYS A 26 7.15 -8.97 4.60
C LYS A 26 7.95 -7.99 5.48
N MET A 27 7.27 -7.19 6.31
CA MET A 27 7.91 -6.28 7.26
C MET A 27 8.68 -7.05 8.33
N LYS A 28 8.11 -8.14 8.86
CA LYS A 28 8.77 -9.01 9.83
C LYS A 28 9.99 -9.72 9.23
N GLU A 29 9.91 -10.16 7.97
CA GLU A 29 11.06 -10.71 7.25
C GLU A 29 12.17 -9.67 7.06
N ALA A 30 11.80 -8.43 6.71
CA ALA A 30 12.75 -7.32 6.57
C ALA A 30 13.41 -6.94 7.91
N GLU A 31 12.64 -6.89 9.00
CA GLU A 31 13.14 -6.64 10.35
C GLU A 31 14.14 -7.72 10.77
N GLN A 32 13.83 -9.00 10.53
CA GLN A 32 14.75 -10.10 10.81
C GLN A 32 16.04 -10.00 9.99
N ALA A 33 15.94 -9.58 8.73
CA ALA A 33 17.10 -9.35 7.87
C ALA A 33 17.95 -8.16 8.35
N GLU A 34 17.32 -7.07 8.79
CA GLU A 34 17.99 -5.89 9.36
C GLU A 34 18.71 -6.21 10.67
N VAL A 35 18.08 -6.99 11.57
CA VAL A 35 18.72 -7.45 12.80
C VAL A 35 19.96 -8.30 12.49
N ASN A 36 19.86 -9.24 11.55
CA ASN A 36 21.00 -10.07 11.14
C ASN A 36 22.13 -9.23 10.52
N TYR A 37 21.77 -8.24 9.69
CA TYR A 37 22.72 -7.29 9.13
C TYR A 37 23.44 -6.49 10.22
N ASN A 38 22.69 -5.96 11.19
CA ASN A 38 23.25 -5.19 12.30
C ASN A 38 24.16 -6.04 13.21
N ILE A 39 23.78 -7.30 13.49
CA ILE A 39 24.63 -8.24 14.24
C ILE A 39 25.95 -8.48 13.50
N LEU A 40 25.89 -8.73 12.18
CA LEU A 40 27.06 -8.95 11.36
C LEU A 40 27.95 -7.70 11.29
N ASN A 41 27.34 -6.52 11.11
CA ASN A 41 28.07 -5.26 11.09
C ASN A 41 28.75 -4.97 12.44
N ASN A 42 28.04 -5.17 13.56
CA ASN A 42 28.60 -5.00 14.90
C ASN A 42 29.74 -5.99 15.19
N PHE A 43 29.62 -7.22 14.71
CA PHE A 43 30.69 -8.22 14.84
C PHE A 43 31.94 -7.82 14.04
N ILE A 44 31.77 -7.29 12.82
CA ILE A 44 32.88 -6.75 12.02
C ILE A 44 33.52 -5.56 12.72
N SER A 45 32.73 -4.62 13.24
CA SER A 45 33.22 -3.47 14.01
C SER A 45 34.01 -3.90 15.25
N PHE A 46 33.56 -4.95 15.95
CA PHE A 46 34.30 -5.54 17.07
C PHE A 46 35.65 -6.11 16.62
N LEU A 47 35.71 -6.84 15.50
CA LEU A 47 36.97 -7.38 14.96
C LEU A 47 37.95 -6.26 14.55
N ILE A 48 37.46 -5.19 13.93
CA ILE A 48 38.27 -4.02 13.57
C ILE A 48 38.84 -3.36 14.83
N MET A 49 38.00 -3.17 15.86
CA MET A 49 38.44 -2.59 17.14
C MET A 49 39.49 -3.47 17.83
N ALA A 50 39.25 -4.78 17.92
CA ALA A 50 40.22 -5.72 18.48
C ALA A 50 41.54 -5.71 17.70
N GLY A 51 41.47 -5.68 16.37
CA GLY A 51 42.63 -5.56 15.48
C GLY A 51 43.42 -4.26 15.71
N SER A 52 42.73 -3.14 15.96
CA SER A 52 43.36 -1.83 16.21
C SER A 52 44.15 -1.76 17.52
N ILE A 53 43.81 -2.59 18.51
CA ILE A 53 44.50 -2.65 19.81
C ILE A 53 45.85 -3.39 19.70
N ILE A 54 45.98 -4.35 18.77
CA ILE A 54 47.18 -5.19 18.64
C ILE A 54 48.46 -4.38 18.37
N PRO A 55 48.50 -3.44 17.39
CA PRO A 55 49.67 -2.60 17.15
C PRO A 55 50.06 -1.75 18.37
N ILE A 56 49.08 -1.29 19.14
CA ILE A 56 49.29 -0.45 20.32
C ILE A 56 50.00 -1.26 21.40
N ILE A 57 49.50 -2.47 21.69
CA ILE A 57 50.14 -3.40 22.64
C ILE A 57 51.55 -3.74 22.15
N PHE A 58 51.72 -4.03 20.86
CA PHE A 58 53.03 -4.37 20.30
C PHE A 58 54.05 -3.23 20.43
N VAL A 59 53.68 -2.00 20.06
CA VAL A 59 54.54 -0.82 20.20
C VAL A 59 54.89 -0.57 21.67
N THR A 60 53.91 -0.73 22.57
CA THR A 60 54.11 -0.60 24.01
C THR A 60 55.14 -1.60 24.52
N VAL A 61 54.96 -2.88 24.21
CA VAL A 61 55.87 -3.95 24.64
C VAL A 61 57.27 -3.72 24.07
N LYS A 62 57.38 -3.36 22.78
CA LYS A 62 58.67 -3.05 22.15
C LYS A 62 59.37 -1.85 22.79
N MET A 63 58.63 -0.80 23.14
CA MET A 63 59.18 0.38 23.83
C MET A 63 59.63 0.05 25.26
N ILE A 64 58.87 -0.78 25.98
CA ILE A 64 59.24 -1.26 27.33
C ILE A 64 60.55 -2.04 27.26
N LEU A 65 60.69 -2.97 26.32
CA LEU A 65 61.88 -3.79 26.15
C LEU A 65 63.12 -2.95 25.77
N ASN A 66 62.95 -1.89 24.97
CA ASN A 66 64.04 -1.05 24.51
C ASN A 66 64.47 0.05 25.52
N ASN A 67 63.61 0.46 26.45
CA ASN A 67 63.86 1.59 27.37
C ASN A 67 63.78 1.21 28.86
N LEU A 68 64.28 0.03 29.24
CA LEU A 68 64.26 -0.48 30.62
C LEU A 68 64.93 0.45 31.66
N ASN A 69 65.76 1.40 31.23
CA ASN A 69 66.58 2.23 32.12
C ASN A 69 65.98 3.60 32.49
N SER A 70 64.84 4.01 31.92
CA SER A 70 64.19 5.30 32.23
C SER A 70 62.78 5.09 32.79
N VAL A 71 62.70 4.89 34.11
CA VAL A 71 61.44 4.68 34.85
C VAL A 71 60.40 5.75 34.52
N GLY A 72 60.81 7.01 34.37
CA GLY A 72 59.88 8.11 34.04
C GLY A 72 59.21 7.99 32.67
N MET A 73 59.90 7.47 31.64
CA MET A 73 59.33 7.31 30.30
C MET A 73 58.36 6.12 30.25
N LEU A 74 58.68 5.05 30.98
CA LEU A 74 57.81 3.90 31.19
C LEU A 74 56.49 4.27 31.90
N THR A 75 56.56 5.10 32.95
CA THR A 75 55.37 5.57 33.67
C THR A 75 54.50 6.47 32.78
N ALA A 76 55.09 7.36 31.98
CA ALA A 76 54.33 8.23 31.08
C ALA A 76 53.59 7.44 29.99
N ILE A 77 54.19 6.38 29.46
CA ILE A 77 53.56 5.51 28.45
C ILE A 77 52.40 4.71 29.06
N LEU A 78 52.62 4.08 30.23
CA LEU A 78 51.58 3.33 30.93
C LEU A 78 50.34 4.17 31.26
N VAL A 79 50.54 5.42 31.67
CA VAL A 79 49.45 6.35 32.01
C VAL A 79 48.71 6.87 30.76
N THR A 80 49.40 7.00 29.62
CA THR A 80 48.79 7.58 28.41
C THR A 80 48.11 6.54 27.51
N LEU A 81 48.44 5.26 27.64
CA LEU A 81 47.85 4.17 26.85
C LEU A 81 46.32 4.04 26.94
N PRO A 82 45.70 4.05 28.14
CA PRO A 82 44.24 4.01 28.25
C PRO A 82 43.58 5.17 27.49
N ARG A 83 44.22 6.34 27.49
CA ARG A 83 43.75 7.54 26.78
C ARG A 83 43.88 7.40 25.26
N GLN A 84 44.94 6.76 24.77
CA GLN A 84 45.11 6.49 23.33
C GLN A 84 44.05 5.51 22.80
N VAL A 85 43.76 4.44 23.56
CA VAL A 85 42.69 3.48 23.22
C VAL A 85 41.32 4.18 23.19
N SER A 86 41.03 5.00 24.20
CA SER A 86 39.78 5.79 24.26
C SER A 86 39.62 6.72 23.06
N ASN A 87 40.69 7.39 22.63
CA ASN A 87 40.66 8.30 21.47
C ASN A 87 40.32 7.57 20.15
N ILE A 88 40.78 6.33 19.98
CA ILE A 88 40.45 5.53 18.79
C ILE A 88 38.98 5.10 18.83
N GLN A 89 38.47 4.70 19.98
CA GLN A 89 37.05 4.36 20.14
C GLN A 89 36.14 5.55 19.80
N TYR A 90 36.50 6.77 20.22
CA TYR A 90 35.75 7.97 19.84
C TYR A 90 35.75 8.23 18.32
N LEU A 91 36.86 7.95 17.62
CA LEU A 91 36.89 8.09 16.16
C LEU A 91 35.94 7.11 15.46
N SER A 92 35.83 5.87 15.95
CA SER A 92 34.88 4.89 15.41
C SER A 92 33.42 5.33 15.61
N ILE A 93 33.09 5.86 16.79
CA ILE A 93 31.74 6.38 17.09
C ILE A 93 31.40 7.59 16.19
N VAL A 94 32.38 8.47 15.94
CA VAL A 94 32.19 9.60 15.03
C VAL A 94 31.90 9.15 13.60
N ILE A 95 32.58 8.11 13.11
CA ILE A 95 32.34 7.54 11.77
C ILE A 95 30.92 6.93 11.67
N GLU A 96 30.47 6.27 12.74
CA GLU A 96 29.11 5.72 12.83
C GLU A 96 28.06 6.84 12.74
N TYR A 97 28.19 7.89 13.55
CA TYR A 97 27.27 9.04 13.50
C TYR A 97 27.29 9.78 12.16
N LEU A 98 28.45 9.94 11.53
CA LEU A 98 28.53 10.55 10.19
C LEU A 98 27.76 9.73 9.16
N THR A 99 27.81 8.41 9.25
CA THR A 99 27.08 7.50 8.37
C THR A 99 25.58 7.58 8.61
N GLU A 100 25.16 7.64 9.88
CA GLU A 100 23.76 7.77 10.26
C GLU A 100 23.14 9.10 9.80
N LEU A 101 23.88 10.21 9.90
CA LEU A 101 23.44 11.53 9.41
C LEU A 101 23.18 11.55 7.91
N VAL A 102 23.98 10.82 7.11
CA VAL A 102 23.72 10.64 5.67
C VAL A 102 22.39 9.91 5.48
N GLY A 103 22.12 8.84 6.24
CA GLY A 103 20.86 8.11 6.19
C GLY A 103 19.64 8.94 6.57
N ILE A 104 19.74 9.77 7.62
CA ILE A 104 18.68 10.68 8.05
C ILE A 104 18.39 11.73 6.98
N LYS A 105 19.44 12.31 6.38
CA LYS A 105 19.29 13.30 5.30
C LYS A 105 18.51 12.74 4.12
N GLU A 106 18.82 11.52 3.69
CA GLU A 106 18.11 10.86 2.60
C GLU A 106 16.64 10.58 2.95
N LYS A 107 16.34 10.15 4.18
CA LYS A 107 14.95 9.98 4.66
C LYS A 107 14.16 11.29 4.60
N ILE A 108 14.76 12.40 5.05
CA ILE A 108 14.12 13.73 5.01
C ILE A 108 13.86 14.18 3.56
N ASN A 109 14.83 14.01 2.66
CA ASN A 109 14.68 14.35 1.25
C ASN A 109 13.54 13.57 0.60
N ASN A 110 13.46 12.25 0.85
CA ASN A 110 12.40 11.41 0.31
C ASN A 110 11.00 11.82 0.79
N ILE A 111 10.85 12.19 2.07
CA ILE A 111 9.58 12.70 2.60
C ILE A 111 9.22 14.04 1.94
N ASN A 112 10.18 14.95 1.80
CA ASN A 112 9.96 16.25 1.18
C ASN A 112 9.53 16.11 -0.29
N ASP A 113 10.16 15.20 -1.04
CA ASP A 113 9.82 14.94 -2.43
C ASP A 113 8.46 14.24 -2.59
N ALA A 114 8.05 13.44 -1.61
CA ALA A 114 6.71 12.85 -1.58
C ALA A 114 5.63 13.92 -1.29
N LEU A 115 5.89 14.84 -0.34
CA LEU A 115 4.94 15.89 0.05
C LEU A 115 4.67 16.89 -1.08
N LYS A 116 5.69 17.27 -1.86
CA LYS A 116 5.52 18.18 -3.01
C LYS A 116 4.60 17.62 -4.11
N LYS A 117 4.35 16.31 -4.15
CA LYS A 117 3.47 15.67 -5.15
C LYS A 117 1.98 15.71 -4.76
N VAL A 118 1.65 16.13 -3.54
CA VAL A 118 0.28 16.07 -2.98
C VAL A 118 -0.44 17.43 -3.02
N GLU A 119 0.16 18.47 -3.62
CA GLU A 119 -0.22 19.88 -3.42
C GLU A 119 -1.61 20.35 -3.88
N HIS A 120 -2.49 19.51 -4.45
CA HIS A 120 -3.81 19.98 -4.94
C HIS A 120 -5.02 19.14 -4.50
N PRO A 121 -5.35 19.06 -3.20
CA PRO A 121 -6.60 18.46 -2.74
C PRO A 121 -7.85 19.27 -3.12
N GLU A 122 -7.74 20.58 -3.34
CA GLU A 122 -8.90 21.48 -3.54
C GLU A 122 -9.39 21.62 -4.99
N LYS A 123 -8.81 20.87 -5.95
CA LYS A 123 -9.13 21.00 -7.39
C LYS A 123 -10.02 19.91 -7.97
N TYR A 124 -10.49 18.97 -7.17
CA TYR A 124 -11.31 17.86 -7.66
C TYR A 124 -12.82 18.08 -7.44
N TYR A 125 -13.34 19.19 -7.95
CA TYR A 125 -14.78 19.32 -8.19
C TYR A 125 -15.08 18.68 -9.55
N GLY A 126 -15.19 17.36 -9.58
CA GLY A 126 -15.81 16.69 -10.72
C GLY A 126 -17.28 17.08 -10.75
N THR A 127 -17.68 17.95 -11.66
CA THR A 127 -19.10 18.29 -11.84
C THR A 127 -19.81 17.08 -12.44
N ILE A 128 -20.77 16.52 -11.70
CA ILE A 128 -21.64 15.46 -12.22
C ILE A 128 -22.68 16.10 -13.12
N GLU A 129 -22.66 15.73 -14.41
CA GLU A 129 -23.64 16.20 -15.39
C GLU A 129 -24.89 15.29 -15.36
N TRP A 130 -25.80 15.57 -14.42
CA TRP A 130 -27.03 14.77 -14.22
C TRP A 130 -27.88 14.58 -15.49
N ASN A 131 -27.91 15.58 -16.38
CA ASN A 131 -28.63 15.50 -17.66
C ASN A 131 -28.04 14.46 -18.65
N ASN A 132 -26.78 14.07 -18.44
CA ASN A 132 -26.05 13.15 -19.30
C ASN A 132 -25.89 11.76 -18.67
N ILE A 133 -26.51 11.52 -17.51
CA ILE A 133 -26.54 10.24 -16.82
C ILE A 133 -27.98 9.71 -16.79
N SER A 134 -28.16 8.45 -17.16
CA SER A 134 -29.42 7.72 -16.98
C SER A 134 -29.20 6.49 -16.13
N PHE A 135 -30.22 6.13 -15.35
CA PHE A 135 -30.20 4.97 -14.48
C PHE A 135 -31.16 3.94 -15.05
N SER A 136 -30.77 2.68 -15.09
CA SER A 136 -31.66 1.58 -15.44
C SER A 136 -31.70 0.60 -14.28
N ILE A 137 -32.88 0.41 -13.70
CA ILE A 137 -33.09 -0.47 -12.54
C ILE A 137 -34.04 -1.56 -13.00
N CYS A 138 -33.56 -2.81 -13.00
CA CYS A 138 -34.34 -3.97 -13.46
C CYS A 138 -35.03 -3.74 -14.83
N GLY A 139 -34.35 -3.02 -15.74
CA GLY A 139 -34.83 -2.72 -17.09
C GLY A 139 -35.75 -1.50 -17.24
N ARG A 140 -36.10 -0.81 -16.14
CA ARG A 140 -36.84 0.47 -16.20
C ARG A 140 -35.87 1.64 -16.11
N GLU A 141 -36.08 2.67 -16.92
CA GLU A 141 -35.27 3.88 -16.87
C GLU A 141 -35.75 4.83 -15.76
N TYR A 142 -34.79 5.38 -15.03
CA TYR A 142 -34.95 6.37 -13.99
C TYR A 142 -34.00 7.54 -14.27
N ILE A 143 -34.46 8.75 -13.92
CA ILE A 143 -33.71 9.98 -14.03
C ILE A 143 -33.71 10.63 -12.66
N PHE A 144 -32.52 10.90 -12.13
CA PHE A 144 -32.34 11.66 -10.89
C PHE A 144 -31.81 13.05 -11.23
N CYS A 145 -32.27 14.07 -10.51
CA CYS A 145 -31.89 15.46 -10.77
C CYS A 145 -30.69 15.93 -9.94
N ASN A 146 -30.35 15.21 -8.87
CA ASN A 146 -29.25 15.55 -7.97
C ASN A 146 -28.74 14.33 -7.19
N LEU A 147 -27.65 14.53 -6.43
CA LEU A 147 -27.01 13.49 -5.63
C LEU A 147 -27.91 12.99 -4.51
N GLU A 148 -28.66 13.89 -3.86
CA GLU A 148 -29.49 13.57 -2.71
C GLU A 148 -30.62 12.60 -3.08
N GLU A 149 -31.31 12.84 -4.19
CA GLU A 149 -32.35 11.93 -4.72
C GLU A 149 -31.78 10.54 -5.03
N CYS A 150 -30.63 10.48 -5.70
CA CYS A 150 -29.97 9.23 -6.03
C CYS A 150 -29.54 8.45 -4.77
N MET A 151 -28.97 9.15 -3.80
CA MET A 151 -28.52 8.55 -2.53
C MET A 151 -29.70 8.08 -1.69
N ASN A 152 -30.76 8.88 -1.56
CA ASN A 152 -31.96 8.50 -0.80
C ASN A 152 -32.60 7.25 -1.38
N PHE A 153 -32.70 7.15 -2.71
CA PHE A 153 -33.19 5.94 -3.38
C PHE A 153 -32.32 4.71 -3.05
N LEU A 154 -31.00 4.81 -3.20
CA LEU A 154 -30.09 3.69 -2.91
C LEU A 154 -30.14 3.27 -1.45
N VAL A 155 -30.22 4.23 -0.53
CA VAL A 155 -30.32 3.97 0.92
C VAL A 155 -31.62 3.27 1.25
N GLU A 156 -32.74 3.70 0.68
CA GLU A 156 -34.05 3.05 0.88
C GLU A 156 -34.01 1.60 0.41
N CYS A 157 -33.53 1.35 -0.81
CA CYS A 157 -33.42 -0.02 -1.33
C CYS A 157 -32.51 -0.89 -0.46
N VAL A 158 -31.34 -0.39 -0.08
CA VAL A 158 -30.38 -1.13 0.75
C VAL A 158 -30.95 -1.42 2.14
N ASN A 159 -31.65 -0.47 2.78
CA ASN A 159 -32.26 -0.65 4.08
C ASN A 159 -33.45 -1.63 4.06
N ASN A 160 -34.21 -1.64 2.96
CA ASN A 160 -35.30 -2.58 2.75
C ASN A 160 -34.80 -3.98 2.37
N GLY A 161 -33.49 -4.16 2.17
CA GLY A 161 -32.91 -5.44 1.74
C GLY A 161 -33.27 -5.79 0.30
N GLU A 162 -33.55 -4.80 -0.54
CA GLU A 162 -33.87 -5.01 -1.94
C GLU A 162 -32.62 -5.45 -2.71
N SER A 163 -32.78 -6.52 -3.47
CA SER A 163 -31.76 -7.02 -4.39
C SER A 163 -32.08 -6.53 -5.80
N GLY A 164 -31.06 -6.10 -6.55
CA GLY A 164 -31.28 -5.68 -7.92
C GLY A 164 -30.04 -5.11 -8.58
N ARG A 165 -30.13 -4.99 -9.91
CA ARG A 165 -29.06 -4.44 -10.74
C ARG A 165 -29.42 -3.03 -11.19
N VAL A 166 -28.66 -2.05 -10.72
CA VAL A 166 -28.72 -0.64 -11.11
C VAL A 166 -27.60 -0.38 -12.10
N VAL A 167 -27.95 0.06 -13.30
CA VAL A 167 -27.00 0.36 -14.38
C VAL A 167 -26.98 1.86 -14.62
N ILE A 168 -25.85 2.49 -14.34
CA ILE A 168 -25.60 3.91 -14.59
C ILE A 168 -24.96 4.04 -15.98
N LYS A 169 -25.68 4.65 -16.92
CA LYS A 169 -25.21 4.91 -18.28
C LYS A 169 -25.02 6.39 -18.51
N GLY A 170 -24.04 6.75 -19.32
CA GLY A 170 -23.78 8.15 -19.66
C GLY A 170 -22.54 8.32 -20.52
N LYS A 171 -22.34 9.53 -21.04
CA LYS A 171 -21.18 9.85 -21.88
C LYS A 171 -19.88 9.83 -21.07
N ASN A 172 -18.75 9.68 -21.74
CA ASN A 172 -17.44 9.82 -21.09
C ASN A 172 -17.31 11.24 -20.53
N GLY A 173 -16.79 11.36 -19.31
CA GLY A 173 -16.65 12.65 -18.63
C GLY A 173 -17.91 13.18 -17.94
N SER A 174 -19.07 12.49 -17.99
CA SER A 174 -20.30 12.97 -17.33
C SER A 174 -20.30 12.86 -15.79
N GLY A 175 -19.23 12.34 -15.19
CA GLY A 175 -19.09 12.16 -13.74
C GLY A 175 -19.60 10.82 -13.18
N LYS A 176 -19.76 9.77 -14.01
CA LYS A 176 -20.26 8.44 -13.57
C LYS A 176 -19.37 7.79 -12.51
N THR A 177 -18.06 7.72 -12.78
CA THR A 177 -17.09 7.18 -11.82
C THR A 177 -16.99 8.05 -10.57
N THR A 178 -17.11 9.38 -10.71
CA THR A 178 -17.20 10.31 -9.57
C THR A 178 -18.42 10.00 -8.70
N LEU A 179 -19.59 9.81 -9.30
CA LEU A 179 -20.80 9.40 -8.59
C LEU A 179 -20.61 8.06 -7.88
N LEU A 180 -19.99 7.08 -8.54
CA LEU A 180 -19.70 5.77 -7.96
C LEU A 180 -18.76 5.87 -6.74
N MET A 181 -17.76 6.75 -6.80
CA MET A 181 -16.86 7.03 -5.69
C MET A 181 -17.59 7.72 -4.51
N LEU A 182 -18.48 8.68 -4.78
CA LEU A 182 -19.30 9.31 -3.74
C LEU A 182 -20.24 8.30 -3.05
N ILE A 183 -20.81 7.37 -3.81
CA ILE A 183 -21.61 6.26 -3.26
C ILE A 183 -20.72 5.38 -2.35
N LYS A 184 -19.51 5.02 -2.81
CA LYS A 184 -18.55 4.23 -2.01
C LYS A 184 -18.15 4.95 -0.71
N GLU A 185 -17.95 6.25 -0.77
CA GLU A 185 -17.60 7.08 0.39
C GLU A 185 -18.73 7.09 1.42
N TYR A 186 -19.98 7.30 0.96
CA TYR A 186 -21.15 7.32 1.83
C TYR A 186 -21.42 5.98 2.53
N PHE A 187 -21.42 4.87 1.78
CA PHE A 187 -21.68 3.54 2.34
C PHE A 187 -20.46 2.95 3.06
N GLY A 188 -19.27 3.51 2.87
CA GLY A 188 -18.06 3.13 3.59
C GLY A 188 -17.77 1.63 3.48
N ASN A 189 -17.75 0.94 4.63
CA ASN A 189 -17.47 -0.51 4.71
C ASN A 189 -18.64 -1.40 4.28
N ASP A 190 -19.85 -0.85 4.17
CA ASP A 190 -21.04 -1.59 3.71
C ASP A 190 -21.08 -1.71 2.18
N ALA A 191 -20.18 -1.02 1.47
CA ALA A 191 -20.04 -1.11 0.02
C ALA A 191 -18.66 -1.65 -0.39
N TYR A 192 -18.65 -2.51 -1.42
CA TYR A 192 -17.43 -2.99 -2.05
C TYR A 192 -17.32 -2.41 -3.47
N LEU A 193 -16.23 -1.68 -3.74
CA LEU A 193 -15.95 -1.12 -5.07
C LEU A 193 -15.02 -2.02 -5.87
N PHE A 194 -15.47 -2.45 -7.04
CA PHE A 194 -14.69 -3.14 -8.05
C PHE A 194 -14.38 -2.18 -9.23
N PRO A 195 -13.17 -1.61 -9.25
CA PRO A 195 -12.70 -0.63 -10.24
C PRO A 195 -12.21 -1.28 -11.54
N ASN A 196 -12.31 -0.59 -12.69
CA ASN A 196 -11.80 -1.07 -13.98
C ASN A 196 -10.27 -1.06 -14.07
N HIS A 197 -9.64 0.02 -13.57
CA HIS A 197 -8.24 0.33 -13.87
C HIS A 197 -7.26 0.08 -12.73
N THR A 198 -7.73 -0.27 -11.54
CA THR A 198 -6.86 -0.34 -10.38
C THR A 198 -6.61 -1.76 -9.89
N ARG A 199 -5.41 -1.95 -9.32
CA ARG A 199 -4.92 -3.26 -8.90
C ARG A 199 -5.25 -3.45 -7.42
N LEU A 200 -6.48 -3.92 -7.18
CA LEU A 200 -6.86 -4.43 -5.86
C LEU A 200 -6.00 -5.64 -5.49
N TYR A 201 -5.59 -5.71 -4.22
CA TYR A 201 -4.79 -6.81 -3.71
C TYR A 201 -5.67 -8.02 -3.41
N PHE A 202 -5.30 -9.16 -3.99
CA PHE A 202 -5.89 -10.48 -3.75
C PHE A 202 -4.78 -11.48 -3.47
N GLU A 203 -5.01 -12.47 -2.59
CA GLU A 203 -3.96 -13.39 -2.13
C GLU A 203 -3.27 -14.12 -3.30
N LYS A 204 -4.04 -14.49 -4.33
CA LYS A 204 -3.52 -15.18 -5.52
C LYS A 204 -2.82 -14.29 -6.54
N SER A 205 -3.00 -12.97 -6.45
CA SER A 205 -2.50 -12.04 -7.45
C SER A 205 -0.98 -11.82 -7.39
N ASP A 206 -0.33 -12.15 -6.28
CA ASP A 206 1.13 -12.13 -6.11
C ASP A 206 1.83 -13.37 -6.73
N VAL A 207 1.08 -14.44 -7.08
CA VAL A 207 1.67 -15.77 -7.40
C VAL A 207 1.60 -16.14 -8.88
N LYS A 208 0.68 -15.56 -9.66
CA LYS A 208 0.49 -15.90 -11.08
C LYS A 208 0.30 -14.67 -11.97
N GLU A 209 1.03 -14.63 -13.08
CA GLU A 209 0.80 -13.67 -14.17
C GLU A 209 -0.48 -14.03 -14.92
N TYR A 210 -1.59 -13.45 -14.52
CA TYR A 210 -2.86 -13.53 -15.25
C TYR A 210 -2.97 -12.41 -16.29
N SER A 211 -3.59 -12.71 -17.45
CA SER A 211 -4.11 -11.67 -18.35
C SER A 211 -5.21 -10.85 -17.65
N THR A 212 -5.50 -9.63 -18.14
CA THR A 212 -6.48 -8.73 -17.50
C THR A 212 -7.84 -9.40 -17.27
N GLY A 213 -8.35 -10.14 -18.27
CA GLY A 213 -9.63 -10.87 -18.14
C GLY A 213 -9.56 -12.08 -17.21
N GLN A 214 -8.48 -12.86 -17.24
CA GLN A 214 -8.31 -13.99 -16.32
C GLN A 214 -8.19 -13.53 -14.87
N ARG A 215 -7.51 -12.41 -14.65
CA ARG A 215 -7.36 -11.79 -13.33
C ARG A 215 -8.70 -11.30 -12.81
N PHE A 216 -9.47 -10.61 -13.65
CA PHE A 216 -10.81 -10.15 -13.28
C PHE A 216 -11.67 -11.33 -12.79
N LYS A 217 -11.72 -12.41 -13.58
CA LYS A 217 -12.45 -13.63 -13.20
C LYS A 217 -11.94 -14.23 -11.89
N ALA A 218 -10.63 -14.38 -11.73
CA ALA A 218 -10.04 -14.95 -10.52
C ALA A 218 -10.35 -14.10 -9.26
N ASN A 219 -10.37 -12.77 -9.40
CA ASN A 219 -10.71 -11.85 -8.33
C ASN A 219 -12.18 -11.99 -7.92
N ILE A 220 -13.11 -12.07 -8.89
CA ILE A 220 -14.54 -12.28 -8.61
C ILE A 220 -14.77 -13.65 -7.95
N GLU A 221 -14.13 -14.71 -8.46
CA GLU A 221 -14.21 -16.05 -7.87
C GLU A 221 -13.70 -16.05 -6.41
N GLU A 222 -12.63 -15.30 -6.12
CA GLU A 222 -12.12 -15.13 -4.76
C GLU A 222 -13.12 -14.40 -3.85
N LEU A 223 -13.79 -13.36 -4.34
CA LEU A 223 -14.82 -12.64 -3.58
C LEU A 223 -16.01 -13.54 -3.23
N ILE A 224 -16.46 -14.33 -4.19
CA ILE A 224 -17.58 -15.28 -3.98
C ILE A 224 -17.15 -16.37 -3.00
N LYS A 225 -15.96 -16.96 -3.19
CA LYS A 225 -15.45 -18.03 -2.31
C LYS A 225 -15.32 -17.56 -0.87
N ASN A 226 -14.89 -16.32 -0.65
CA ASN A 226 -14.77 -15.71 0.67
C ASN A 226 -16.09 -15.11 1.20
N ASN A 227 -17.20 -15.32 0.47
CA ASN A 227 -18.53 -14.90 0.84
C ASN A 227 -18.60 -13.40 1.21
N ILE A 228 -17.94 -12.56 0.42
CA ILE A 228 -17.90 -11.11 0.66
C ILE A 228 -19.31 -10.51 0.57
N GLN A 229 -20.21 -11.11 -0.22
CA GLN A 229 -21.62 -10.73 -0.26
C GLN A 229 -22.35 -10.78 1.09
N SER A 230 -21.85 -11.54 2.08
CA SER A 230 -22.43 -11.54 3.44
C SER A 230 -21.83 -10.45 4.34
N GLN A 231 -20.80 -9.75 3.89
CA GLN A 231 -20.07 -8.72 4.65
C GLN A 231 -20.38 -7.31 4.16
N VAL A 232 -21.03 -7.17 3.00
CA VAL A 232 -21.38 -5.89 2.37
C VAL A 232 -22.84 -5.92 1.93
N LYS A 233 -23.46 -4.75 1.84
CA LYS A 233 -24.84 -4.58 1.38
C LYS A 233 -24.93 -4.14 -0.08
N LEU A 234 -23.83 -3.59 -0.61
CA LEU A 234 -23.78 -2.95 -1.92
C LEU A 234 -22.50 -3.33 -2.66
N PHE A 235 -22.62 -3.81 -3.90
CA PHE A 235 -21.48 -3.94 -4.81
C PHE A 235 -21.50 -2.83 -5.85
N LEU A 236 -20.34 -2.23 -6.08
CA LEU A 236 -20.14 -1.15 -7.05
C LEU A 236 -19.17 -1.63 -8.11
N PHE A 237 -19.54 -1.57 -9.39
CA PHE A 237 -18.67 -1.96 -10.50
C PHE A 237 -18.44 -0.78 -11.43
N ASP A 238 -17.18 -0.39 -11.61
CA ASP A 238 -16.79 0.66 -12.55
C ASP A 238 -16.34 0.03 -13.88
N GLU A 239 -17.02 0.35 -14.97
CA GLU A 239 -16.66 0.02 -16.37
C GLU A 239 -16.04 -1.37 -16.62
N TRP A 240 -16.53 -2.39 -15.92
CA TRP A 240 -15.92 -3.72 -15.91
C TRP A 240 -15.86 -4.39 -17.29
N ASN A 241 -16.72 -3.96 -18.23
CA ASN A 241 -16.82 -4.53 -19.57
C ASN A 241 -15.81 -3.95 -20.58
N ALA A 242 -15.16 -2.82 -20.29
CA ALA A 242 -14.38 -2.08 -21.28
C ALA A 242 -13.18 -2.84 -21.87
N ASN A 243 -12.59 -3.77 -21.11
CA ASN A 243 -11.36 -4.48 -21.48
C ASN A 243 -11.55 -6.01 -21.64
N LEU A 244 -12.80 -6.48 -21.71
CA LEU A 244 -13.12 -7.90 -21.80
C LEU A 244 -13.65 -8.26 -23.20
N ASP A 245 -13.31 -9.45 -23.68
CA ASP A 245 -13.94 -10.03 -24.88
C ASP A 245 -15.42 -10.42 -24.62
N ILE A 246 -16.18 -10.65 -25.68
CA ILE A 246 -17.62 -10.93 -25.62
C ILE A 246 -17.94 -12.15 -24.72
N HIS A 247 -17.11 -13.20 -24.79
CA HIS A 247 -17.33 -14.41 -23.99
C HIS A 247 -17.11 -14.13 -22.49
N ASN A 248 -16.03 -13.42 -22.15
CA ASN A 248 -15.74 -13.01 -20.78
C ASN A 248 -16.75 -11.98 -20.26
N GLN A 249 -17.25 -11.09 -21.12
CA GLN A 249 -18.32 -10.17 -20.76
C GLN A 249 -19.61 -10.89 -20.38
N ALA A 250 -20.01 -11.90 -21.17
CA ALA A 250 -21.19 -12.72 -20.89
C ALA A 250 -21.05 -13.45 -19.54
N ALA A 251 -19.90 -14.10 -19.32
CA ALA A 251 -19.64 -14.80 -18.06
C ALA A 251 -19.66 -13.85 -16.85
N VAL A 252 -19.04 -12.66 -16.95
CA VAL A 252 -19.06 -11.67 -15.87
C VAL A 252 -20.45 -11.09 -15.65
N SER A 253 -21.22 -10.84 -16.72
CA SER A 253 -22.60 -10.38 -16.58
C SER A 253 -23.44 -11.39 -15.81
N GLU A 254 -23.30 -12.68 -16.13
CA GLU A 254 -24.01 -13.75 -15.43
C GLU A 254 -23.66 -13.77 -13.93
N TYR A 255 -22.39 -13.56 -13.57
CA TYR A 255 -22.00 -13.43 -12.16
C TYR A 255 -22.60 -12.20 -11.48
N ILE A 256 -22.63 -11.05 -12.17
CA ILE A 256 -23.26 -9.84 -11.65
C ILE A 256 -24.76 -10.07 -11.45
N ASP A 257 -25.42 -10.79 -12.36
CA ASP A 257 -26.83 -11.14 -12.23
C ASP A 257 -27.08 -12.06 -11.03
N GLN A 258 -26.19 -13.02 -10.77
CA GLN A 258 -26.24 -13.85 -9.57
C GLN A 258 -26.06 -13.03 -8.28
N LEU A 259 -25.13 -12.06 -8.25
CA LEU A 259 -24.96 -11.16 -7.12
C LEU A 259 -26.19 -10.27 -6.93
N ALA A 260 -26.71 -9.72 -8.02
CA ALA A 260 -27.91 -8.86 -8.03
C ALA A 260 -29.19 -9.58 -7.59
N ALA A 261 -29.22 -10.91 -7.62
CA ALA A 261 -30.32 -11.69 -7.05
C ALA A 261 -30.28 -11.78 -5.52
N THR A 262 -29.14 -11.45 -4.91
CA THR A 262 -28.93 -11.56 -3.45
C THR A 262 -28.79 -10.21 -2.76
N LEU A 263 -28.28 -9.20 -3.45
CA LEU A 263 -27.99 -7.89 -2.90
C LEU A 263 -28.05 -6.81 -3.99
N MET A 264 -27.93 -5.54 -3.61
CA MET A 264 -27.93 -4.44 -4.55
C MET A 264 -26.58 -4.30 -5.27
N VAL A 265 -26.61 -4.29 -6.60
CA VAL A 265 -25.43 -4.07 -7.44
C VAL A 265 -25.62 -2.80 -8.25
N VAL A 266 -24.67 -1.87 -8.16
CA VAL A 266 -24.59 -0.68 -9.00
C VAL A 266 -23.43 -0.83 -9.94
N GLU A 267 -23.67 -0.73 -11.24
CA GLU A 267 -22.63 -0.77 -12.25
C GLU A 267 -22.64 0.49 -13.12
N VAL A 268 -21.45 0.94 -13.51
CA VAL A 268 -21.26 2.01 -14.47
C VAL A 268 -20.92 1.41 -15.83
N ARG A 269 -21.63 1.85 -16.86
CA ARG A 269 -21.35 1.50 -18.26
C ARG A 269 -21.28 2.75 -19.12
N ASN A 270 -20.47 2.69 -20.17
CA ASN A 270 -20.54 3.68 -21.23
C ASN A 270 -21.79 3.47 -22.08
N ARG A 271 -22.39 4.59 -22.50
CA ARG A 271 -23.50 4.54 -23.46
C ARG A 271 -22.90 4.13 -24.80
N GLU A 272 -23.22 2.92 -25.27
CA GLU A 272 -22.95 2.56 -26.66
C GLU A 272 -23.66 3.61 -27.54
N LEU A 273 -22.89 4.20 -28.47
CA LEU A 273 -23.39 5.12 -29.49
C LEU A 273 -24.18 4.34 -30.54
#